data_AF-A0A5N1BIA5-F1
#
_entry.id   AF-A0A5N1BIA5-F1
#
_cell.length_a   1.000
_cell.length_b   1.000
_cell.length_c   1.000
_cell.angle_alpha   90.00
_cell.angle_beta   90.00
_cell.angle_gamma   90.00
#
_symmetry.space_group_name_H-M   'P 1'
#
loop_
_entity.id
_entity.type
_entity.pdbx_description
1 polymer ?
#
loop_
_entity_poly.entity_id
_entity_poly.type
_entity_poly.pdbx_seq_one_letter_code
_entity_poly.pdbx_strand_id
1 'polypeptide(L)'
;MVKIVIATHKKYQMPEDSMYIPLHVGAEGKRDSNGNEIDLGYIKDNTGENISIYNDFFCELTGLYWAWKNLSADYIGIVHYRRHFSMNKKILEYKQLKPFLGKIKLFVPKKRWYVIETLKSHYAHTHHLEHLDVTRNVISKKYPDYLKNFDKIMNRRWGYMFNMMIAEYDFINAYCSWVFDVLFDVFSNIDFSNYSVFEKRFIGRVSELLFNVWLNKAIEDGLIKKSEIMELDCAVEENMFIKIPEFLKAKYLGKKYGSSF
;
A
#
# COMPACT_ATOMS: atom_id res chain seq x y z
N MET A 1 0.61 -13.37 -18.52
CA MET A 1 -0.25 -13.79 -17.39
C MET A 1 -0.27 -12.71 -16.32
N VAL A 2 -1.46 -12.35 -15.82
CA VAL A 2 -1.65 -11.33 -14.76
C VAL A 2 -2.14 -12.04 -13.51
N LYS A 3 -1.56 -11.72 -12.35
CA LYS A 3 -2.01 -12.22 -11.04
C LYS A 3 -2.15 -11.05 -10.07
N ILE A 4 -3.31 -10.93 -9.43
CA ILE A 4 -3.63 -9.84 -8.51
C ILE A 4 -4.04 -10.46 -7.17
N VAL A 5 -3.24 -10.25 -6.13
CA VAL A 5 -3.62 -10.69 -4.79
C VAL A 5 -4.68 -9.76 -4.21
N ILE A 6 -5.70 -10.34 -3.60
CA ILE A 6 -6.71 -9.62 -2.82
C ILE A 6 -6.35 -9.83 -1.34
N ALA A 7 -5.76 -8.81 -0.73
CA ALA A 7 -5.41 -8.85 0.68
C ALA A 7 -6.67 -8.84 1.56
N THR A 8 -6.87 -9.89 2.35
CA THR A 8 -8.01 -10.03 3.26
C THR A 8 -7.63 -10.63 4.60
N HIS A 9 -8.37 -10.27 5.66
CA HIS A 9 -8.26 -10.86 7.00
C HIS A 9 -9.59 -11.50 7.44
N LYS A 10 -10.57 -11.61 6.54
CA LYS A 10 -11.88 -12.22 6.78
C LYS A 10 -12.50 -12.74 5.49
N LYS A 11 -13.51 -13.61 5.59
CA LYS A 11 -14.29 -14.02 4.42
C LYS A 11 -14.99 -12.80 3.79
N TYR A 12 -14.95 -12.74 2.47
CA TYR A 12 -15.59 -11.68 1.70
C TYR A 12 -16.01 -12.19 0.32
N GLN A 13 -16.90 -11.47 -0.34
CA GLN A 13 -17.27 -11.77 -1.72
C GLN A 13 -16.12 -11.39 -2.66
N MET A 14 -15.50 -12.40 -3.27
CA MET A 14 -14.37 -12.21 -4.16
C MET A 14 -14.84 -12.08 -5.62
N PRO A 15 -14.12 -11.31 -6.47
CA PRO A 15 -14.35 -11.32 -7.92
C PRO A 15 -14.16 -12.72 -8.51
N GLU A 16 -14.91 -13.02 -9.57
CA GLU A 16 -14.89 -14.34 -10.23
C GLU A 16 -13.74 -14.51 -11.24
N ASP A 17 -13.14 -13.41 -11.70
CA ASP A 17 -12.06 -13.47 -12.69
C ASP A 17 -10.81 -14.16 -12.10
N SER A 18 -10.32 -15.19 -12.80
CA SER A 18 -9.18 -16.01 -12.41
C SER A 18 -7.86 -15.25 -12.19
N MET A 19 -7.74 -14.01 -12.65
CA MET A 19 -6.57 -13.18 -12.35
C MET A 19 -6.49 -12.80 -10.86
N TYR A 20 -7.60 -12.88 -10.13
CA TYR A 20 -7.67 -12.56 -8.71
C TYR A 20 -7.36 -13.75 -7.81
N ILE A 21 -6.50 -13.53 -6.82
CA ILE A 21 -6.07 -14.54 -5.86
C ILE A 21 -6.41 -14.03 -4.45
N PRO A 22 -7.50 -14.52 -3.84
CA PRO A 22 -7.78 -14.24 -2.43
C PRO A 22 -6.63 -14.71 -1.54
N LEU A 23 -6.08 -13.79 -0.75
CA LEU A 23 -4.94 -14.04 0.12
C LEU A 23 -5.26 -13.63 1.55
N HIS A 24 -5.27 -14.59 2.47
CA HIS A 24 -5.37 -14.35 3.90
C HIS A 24 -4.04 -13.75 4.40
N VAL A 25 -4.06 -12.45 4.70
CA VAL A 25 -2.89 -11.71 5.16
C VAL A 25 -2.75 -11.70 6.69
N GLY A 26 -1.50 -11.78 7.15
CA GLY A 26 -1.17 -11.99 8.55
C GLY A 26 -1.70 -13.32 9.07
N ALA A 27 -1.71 -14.36 8.24
CA ALA A 27 -2.16 -15.68 8.67
C ALA A 27 -1.25 -16.27 9.77
N GLU A 28 0.01 -15.83 9.85
CA GLU A 28 0.94 -16.25 10.88
C GLU A 28 0.49 -15.80 12.27
N GLY A 29 0.36 -16.74 13.19
CA GLY A 29 0.00 -16.47 14.58
C GLY A 29 -1.44 -16.01 14.85
N LYS A 30 -2.27 -15.79 13.82
CA LYS A 30 -3.69 -15.39 14.02
C LYS A 30 -4.56 -16.58 14.40
N ARG A 31 -5.14 -16.47 15.60
CA ARG A 31 -6.09 -17.44 16.16
C ARG A 31 -7.46 -16.81 16.39
N ASP A 32 -8.50 -17.62 16.34
CA ASP A 32 -9.85 -17.22 16.74
C ASP A 32 -9.95 -17.03 18.27
N SER A 33 -11.13 -16.63 18.76
CA SER A 33 -11.37 -16.44 20.20
C SER A 33 -11.18 -17.71 21.04
N ASN A 34 -11.19 -18.88 20.39
CA ASN A 34 -11.03 -20.19 21.02
C ASN A 34 -9.58 -20.71 20.88
N GLY A 35 -8.67 -19.93 20.29
CA GLY A 35 -7.28 -20.32 20.07
C GLY A 35 -7.04 -21.22 18.85
N ASN A 36 -8.03 -21.43 17.99
CA ASN A 36 -7.88 -22.22 16.76
C ASN A 36 -7.29 -21.37 15.63
N GLU A 37 -6.60 -22.00 14.69
CA GLU A 37 -6.19 -21.32 13.47
C GLU A 37 -7.40 -20.81 12.68
N ILE A 38 -7.29 -19.58 12.17
CA ILE A 38 -8.30 -19.02 11.29
C ILE A 38 -8.11 -19.59 9.88
N ASP A 39 -9.08 -20.39 9.43
CA ASP A 39 -9.17 -20.83 8.04
C ASP A 39 -10.31 -20.12 7.29
N LEU A 40 -9.92 -19.28 6.33
CA LEU A 40 -10.85 -18.57 5.46
C LEU A 40 -11.17 -19.34 4.17
N GLY A 41 -10.50 -20.47 3.91
CA GLY A 41 -10.54 -21.18 2.63
C GLY A 41 -9.76 -20.48 1.52
N TYR A 42 -8.81 -19.61 1.87
CA TYR A 42 -7.97 -18.85 0.95
C TYR A 42 -6.51 -19.25 1.13
N ILE A 43 -5.68 -18.92 0.14
CA ILE A 43 -4.22 -19.04 0.28
C ILE A 43 -3.78 -18.15 1.44
N LYS A 44 -2.82 -18.62 2.25
CA LYS A 44 -2.28 -17.88 3.39
C LYS A 44 -0.94 -17.25 3.00
N ASP A 45 -0.70 -16.02 3.46
CA ASP A 45 0.55 -15.29 3.21
C ASP A 45 1.74 -15.77 4.05
N ASN A 46 1.56 -16.79 4.89
CA ASN A 46 2.61 -17.38 5.73
C ASN A 46 3.26 -18.64 5.12
N THR A 47 3.24 -18.74 3.79
CA THR A 47 3.85 -19.85 3.03
C THR A 47 4.99 -19.34 2.16
N GLY A 48 5.98 -20.19 1.85
CA GLY A 48 7.16 -19.77 1.08
C GLY A 48 7.95 -18.64 1.75
N GLU A 49 8.57 -17.77 0.96
CA GLU A 49 9.25 -16.59 1.50
C GLU A 49 8.19 -15.53 1.87
N ASN A 50 8.16 -15.12 3.14
CA ASN A 50 7.10 -14.28 3.66
C ASN A 50 7.49 -13.43 4.87
N ILE A 51 6.61 -12.48 5.19
CA ILE A 51 6.72 -11.54 6.32
C ILE A 51 5.38 -11.47 7.09
N SER A 52 4.60 -12.56 7.07
CA SER A 52 3.22 -12.59 7.57
C SER A 52 3.11 -12.20 9.05
N ILE A 53 4.10 -12.59 9.85
CA ILE A 53 4.20 -12.23 11.29
C ILE A 53 4.19 -10.71 11.54
N TYR A 54 4.59 -9.90 10.55
CA TYR A 54 4.65 -8.44 10.66
C TYR A 54 3.36 -7.74 10.21
N ASN A 55 2.26 -8.46 9.97
CA ASN A 55 1.02 -7.90 9.42
C ASN A 55 0.41 -6.77 10.27
N ASP A 56 0.56 -6.81 11.60
CA ASP A 56 0.09 -5.74 12.49
C ASP A 56 0.73 -4.37 12.18
N PHE A 57 1.91 -4.39 11.55
CA PHE A 57 2.67 -3.19 11.17
C PHE A 57 2.60 -2.92 9.67
N PHE A 58 2.90 -3.94 8.87
CA PHE A 58 3.01 -3.87 7.41
C PHE A 58 1.65 -3.95 6.70
N CYS A 59 0.59 -4.37 7.40
CA CYS A 59 -0.77 -4.48 6.86
C CYS A 59 -0.79 -5.27 5.53
N GLU A 60 -1.47 -4.75 4.52
CA GLU A 60 -1.61 -5.36 3.19
C GLU A 60 -0.25 -5.59 2.49
N LEU A 61 0.83 -4.91 2.89
CA LEU A 61 2.17 -5.13 2.31
C LEU A 61 2.70 -6.55 2.54
N THR A 62 2.25 -7.24 3.59
CA THR A 62 2.57 -8.66 3.78
C THR A 62 2.09 -9.51 2.60
N GLY A 63 0.91 -9.19 2.06
CA GLY A 63 0.38 -9.80 0.84
C GLY A 63 1.16 -9.39 -0.42
N LEU A 64 1.61 -8.13 -0.51
CA LEU A 64 2.45 -7.68 -1.63
C LEU A 64 3.80 -8.39 -1.63
N TYR A 65 4.43 -8.53 -0.46
CA TYR A 65 5.70 -9.24 -0.30
C TYR A 65 5.54 -10.71 -0.70
N TRP A 66 4.51 -11.38 -0.20
CA TRP A 66 4.24 -12.76 -0.55
C TRP A 66 4.01 -12.91 -2.06
N ALA A 67 3.23 -12.01 -2.67
CA ALA A 67 3.01 -12.02 -4.11
C ALA A 67 4.32 -11.85 -4.90
N TRP A 68 5.15 -10.88 -4.53
CA TRP A 68 6.44 -10.62 -5.15
C TRP A 68 7.38 -11.83 -5.11
N LYS A 69 7.42 -12.55 -3.99
CA LYS A 69 8.35 -13.67 -3.79
C LYS A 69 7.86 -15.00 -4.33
N ASN A 70 6.55 -15.22 -4.34
CA ASN A 70 5.99 -16.56 -4.57
C ASN A 70 5.21 -16.68 -5.89
N LEU A 71 4.85 -15.56 -6.54
CA LEU A 71 4.11 -15.61 -7.81
C LEU A 71 5.03 -15.43 -9.02
N SER A 72 4.99 -16.41 -9.92
CA SER A 72 5.43 -16.22 -11.30
C SER A 72 4.28 -15.68 -12.14
N ALA A 73 4.42 -14.47 -12.69
CA ALA A 73 3.51 -13.79 -13.62
C ALA A 73 4.21 -12.61 -14.30
N ASP A 74 3.74 -12.21 -15.49
CA ASP A 74 4.27 -11.02 -16.20
C ASP A 74 3.84 -9.72 -15.52
N TYR A 75 2.65 -9.74 -14.90
CA TYR A 75 2.14 -8.66 -14.07
C TYR A 75 1.69 -9.20 -12.72
N ILE A 76 2.12 -8.53 -11.65
CA ILE A 76 1.69 -8.77 -10.28
C ILE A 76 0.93 -7.55 -9.80
N GLY A 77 -0.18 -7.76 -9.11
CA GLY A 77 -0.94 -6.69 -8.49
C GLY A 77 -1.36 -7.02 -7.06
N ILE A 78 -1.74 -5.96 -6.35
CA ILE A 78 -2.36 -6.03 -5.04
C ILE A 78 -3.55 -5.08 -4.97
N VAL A 79 -4.65 -5.59 -4.44
CA VAL A 79 -5.87 -4.85 -4.12
C VAL A 79 -6.37 -5.27 -2.74
N HIS A 80 -7.33 -4.53 -2.18
CA HIS A 80 -7.88 -4.84 -0.86
C HIS A 80 -9.21 -5.57 -1.02
N TYR A 81 -9.58 -6.42 -0.06
CA TYR A 81 -10.83 -7.18 -0.11
C TYR A 81 -12.09 -6.33 -0.34
N ARG A 82 -12.10 -5.07 0.11
CA ARG A 82 -13.22 -4.13 -0.05
C ARG A 82 -12.99 -3.01 -1.06
N ARG A 83 -11.83 -2.97 -1.71
CA ARG A 83 -11.47 -1.93 -2.68
C ARG A 83 -10.77 -2.59 -3.86
N HIS A 84 -11.48 -2.64 -4.98
CA HIS A 84 -10.99 -3.19 -6.23
C HIS A 84 -10.88 -2.08 -7.27
N PHE A 85 -9.93 -2.25 -8.20
CA PHE A 85 -9.93 -1.45 -9.40
C PHE A 85 -11.21 -1.68 -10.19
N SER A 86 -11.68 -0.62 -10.85
CA SER A 86 -12.87 -0.66 -11.66
C SER A 86 -12.67 0.06 -12.99
N MET A 87 -13.40 -0.39 -14.00
CA MET A 87 -13.48 0.25 -15.30
C MET A 87 -14.93 0.15 -15.79
N ASN A 88 -15.50 1.26 -16.24
CA ASN A 88 -16.91 1.37 -16.63
C ASN A 88 -17.88 0.93 -15.50
N LYS A 89 -17.58 1.35 -14.25
CA LYS A 89 -18.35 1.03 -13.03
C LYS A 89 -18.45 -0.46 -12.68
N LYS A 90 -17.66 -1.32 -13.32
CA LYS A 90 -17.54 -2.74 -12.98
C LYS A 90 -16.16 -3.02 -12.41
N ILE A 91 -16.07 -4.02 -11.53
CA ILE A 91 -14.78 -4.53 -11.06
C ILE A 91 -13.96 -4.90 -12.30
N LEU A 92 -12.68 -4.54 -12.28
CA LEU A 92 -11.78 -4.77 -13.39
C LEU A 92 -11.67 -6.27 -13.70
N GLU A 93 -11.90 -6.65 -14.94
CA GLU A 93 -11.68 -8.02 -15.43
C GLU A 93 -10.49 -8.08 -16.39
N TYR A 94 -9.91 -9.26 -16.58
CA TYR A 94 -8.76 -9.48 -17.45
C TYR A 94 -9.02 -8.98 -18.88
N LYS A 95 -10.24 -9.18 -19.40
CA LYS A 95 -10.64 -8.73 -20.74
C LYS A 95 -10.51 -7.20 -20.92
N GLN A 96 -10.70 -6.43 -19.85
CA GLN A 96 -10.58 -4.97 -19.86
C GLN A 96 -9.12 -4.54 -19.74
N LEU A 97 -8.31 -5.30 -19.02
CA LEU A 97 -6.88 -5.04 -18.84
C LEU A 97 -6.05 -5.40 -20.08
N LYS A 98 -6.42 -6.50 -20.76
CA LYS A 98 -5.69 -7.10 -21.89
C LYS A 98 -5.22 -6.11 -22.96
N PRO A 99 -6.01 -5.12 -23.43
CA PRO A 99 -5.57 -4.18 -24.47
C PRO A 99 -4.40 -3.26 -24.07
N PHE A 100 -4.14 -3.13 -22.77
CA PHE A 100 -3.12 -2.25 -22.19
C PHE A 100 -1.84 -2.99 -21.80
N LEU A 101 -1.89 -4.32 -21.65
CA LEU A 101 -0.72 -5.14 -21.31
C LEU A 101 0.37 -4.99 -22.38
N GLY A 102 1.62 -4.88 -21.95
CA GLY A 102 2.79 -4.58 -22.78
C GLY A 102 2.95 -3.11 -23.21
N LYS A 103 1.94 -2.26 -22.98
CA LYS A 103 2.02 -0.80 -23.23
C LYS A 103 2.05 -0.01 -21.93
N ILE A 104 1.30 -0.47 -20.94
CA ILE A 104 1.22 0.11 -19.60
C ILE A 104 1.98 -0.80 -18.65
N LYS A 105 2.94 -0.24 -17.93
CA LYS A 105 3.78 -0.95 -16.96
C LYS A 105 3.24 -0.87 -15.54
N LEU A 106 2.46 0.17 -15.25
CA LEU A 106 1.91 0.42 -13.92
C LEU A 106 0.47 0.92 -14.00
N PHE A 107 -0.43 0.19 -13.34
CA PHE A 107 -1.79 0.61 -13.07
C PHE A 107 -1.92 0.97 -11.58
N VAL A 108 -2.48 2.13 -11.28
CA VAL A 108 -2.61 2.69 -9.92
C VAL A 108 -3.99 3.30 -9.72
N PRO A 109 -4.44 3.54 -8.48
CA PRO A 109 -5.66 4.29 -8.25
C PRO A 109 -5.50 5.74 -8.72
N LYS A 110 -6.62 6.43 -8.92
CA LYS A 110 -6.61 7.89 -9.11
C LYS A 110 -5.94 8.62 -7.94
N LYS A 111 -5.29 9.74 -8.25
CA LYS A 111 -4.64 10.60 -7.24
C LYS A 111 -5.63 11.07 -6.16
N ARG A 112 -5.18 11.02 -4.91
CA ARG A 112 -5.84 11.70 -3.77
C ARG A 112 -5.29 13.10 -3.64
N TRP A 113 -6.16 14.11 -3.55
CA TRP A 113 -5.78 15.51 -3.37
C TRP A 113 -6.03 15.98 -1.93
N TYR A 114 -5.05 16.67 -1.36
CA TYR A 114 -5.05 17.27 -0.03
C TYR A 114 -5.06 18.80 -0.20
N VAL A 115 -6.24 19.37 -0.46
CA VAL A 115 -6.39 20.76 -0.93
C VAL A 115 -5.70 21.77 -0.03
N ILE A 116 -5.75 21.58 1.30
CA ILE A 116 -5.20 22.51 2.30
C ILE A 116 -3.97 21.97 3.05
N GLU A 117 -3.39 20.84 2.61
CA GLU A 117 -2.29 20.16 3.31
C GLU A 117 -1.29 19.54 2.35
N THR A 118 -0.03 19.53 2.76
CA THR A 118 0.97 18.65 2.15
C THR A 118 0.82 17.23 2.70
N LEU A 119 1.40 16.24 2.02
CA LEU A 119 1.45 14.87 2.52
C LEU A 119 2.09 14.82 3.92
N LYS A 120 3.17 15.58 4.14
CA LYS A 120 3.83 15.69 5.45
C LYS A 120 2.91 16.32 6.49
N SER A 121 2.28 17.46 6.22
CA SER A 121 1.42 18.11 7.21
C SER A 121 0.19 17.26 7.53
N HIS A 122 -0.38 16.59 6.52
CA HIS A 122 -1.50 15.68 6.74
C HIS A 122 -1.11 14.52 7.65
N TYR A 123 0.01 13.86 7.35
CA TYR A 123 0.54 12.78 8.18
C TYR A 123 0.86 13.27 9.61
N ALA A 124 1.45 14.46 9.74
CA ALA A 124 1.76 15.04 11.04
C ALA A 124 0.50 15.36 11.87
N HIS A 125 -0.65 15.63 11.24
CA HIS A 125 -1.90 15.84 11.97
C HIS A 125 -2.57 14.52 12.35
N THR A 126 -2.41 13.46 11.56
CA THR A 126 -3.13 12.19 11.76
C THR A 126 -2.32 11.12 12.50
N HIS A 127 -0.99 11.19 12.43
CA HIS A 127 -0.04 10.18 12.93
C HIS A 127 1.19 10.83 13.60
N HIS A 128 2.10 10.02 14.13
CA HIS A 128 3.35 10.49 14.74
C HIS A 128 4.34 10.95 13.67
N LEU A 129 4.80 12.20 13.76
CA LEU A 129 5.71 12.79 12.77
C LEU A 129 7.07 12.08 12.74
N GLU A 130 7.50 11.54 13.87
CA GLU A 130 8.72 10.74 14.03
C GLU A 130 8.87 9.67 12.94
N HIS A 131 7.75 9.05 12.52
CA HIS A 131 7.79 8.05 11.44
C HIS A 131 8.43 8.60 10.16
N LEU A 132 8.12 9.86 9.79
CA LEU A 132 8.66 10.49 8.59
C LEU A 132 10.09 10.99 8.80
N ASP A 133 10.43 11.43 10.01
CA ASP A 133 11.79 11.88 10.33
C ASP A 133 12.78 10.70 10.31
N VAL A 134 12.40 9.56 10.91
CA VAL A 134 13.16 8.30 10.82
C VAL A 134 13.25 7.82 9.38
N THR A 135 12.14 7.84 8.63
CA THR A 135 12.15 7.46 7.21
C THR A 135 13.11 8.31 6.39
N ARG A 136 13.10 9.63 6.59
CA ARG A 136 14.03 10.55 5.93
C ARG A 136 15.48 10.24 6.29
N ASN A 137 15.76 9.94 7.56
CA ASN A 137 17.10 9.57 8.04
C ASN A 137 17.59 8.27 7.38
N VAL A 138 16.76 7.23 7.33
CA VAL A 138 17.07 5.96 6.66
C VAL A 138 17.39 6.20 5.18
N ILE A 139 16.54 6.94 4.47
CA ILE A 139 16.78 7.31 3.07
C ILE A 139 18.08 8.09 2.92
N SER A 140 18.36 9.07 3.77
CA SER A 140 19.58 9.88 3.68
C SER A 140 20.87 9.06 3.82
N LYS A 141 20.82 7.95 4.56
CA LYS A 141 21.96 7.06 4.79
C LYS A 141 22.11 6.00 3.69
N LYS A 142 21.02 5.35 3.29
CA LYS A 142 21.05 4.21 2.34
C LYS A 142 20.83 4.60 0.88
N TYR A 143 20.01 5.61 0.66
CA TYR A 143 19.57 6.05 -0.66
C TYR A 143 19.66 7.59 -0.77
N PRO A 144 20.86 8.19 -0.58
CA PRO A 144 21.00 9.64 -0.51
C PRO A 144 20.50 10.37 -1.77
N ASP A 145 20.55 9.72 -2.93
CA ASP A 145 20.03 10.23 -4.20
C ASP A 145 18.49 10.30 -4.25
N TYR A 146 17.78 9.58 -3.37
CA TYR A 146 16.32 9.69 -3.20
C TYR A 146 15.91 10.86 -2.29
N LEU A 147 16.84 11.49 -1.55
CA LEU A 147 16.50 12.47 -0.53
C LEU A 147 15.74 13.69 -1.10
N LYS A 148 16.18 14.19 -2.27
CA LYS A 148 15.50 15.28 -2.97
C LYS A 148 14.06 14.90 -3.34
N ASN A 149 13.85 13.65 -3.75
CA ASN A 149 12.54 13.15 -4.15
C ASN A 149 11.66 12.97 -2.93
N PHE A 150 12.21 12.46 -1.83
CA PHE A 150 11.52 12.39 -0.56
C PHE A 150 10.99 13.76 -0.13
N ASP A 151 11.86 14.77 -0.04
CA ASP A 151 11.50 16.12 0.39
C ASP A 151 10.47 16.76 -0.54
N LYS A 152 10.62 16.57 -1.86
CA LYS A 152 9.67 17.06 -2.87
C LYS A 152 8.28 16.43 -2.72
N ILE A 153 8.21 15.11 -2.50
CA ILE A 153 6.94 14.40 -2.33
C ILE A 153 6.28 14.77 -1.01
N MET A 154 7.04 14.88 0.09
CA MET A 154 6.51 15.27 1.39
C MET A 154 5.83 16.64 1.37
N ASN A 155 6.29 17.55 0.50
CA ASN A 155 5.71 18.88 0.32
C ASN A 155 4.57 18.96 -0.72
N ARG A 156 4.21 17.84 -1.35
CA ARG A 156 3.14 17.77 -2.35
C ARG A 156 1.76 17.73 -1.70
N ARG A 157 0.73 18.19 -2.43
CA ARG A 157 -0.69 18.16 -2.03
C ARG A 157 -1.50 17.04 -2.68
N TRP A 158 -0.85 16.00 -3.17
CA TRP A 158 -1.50 14.83 -3.75
C TRP A 158 -0.58 13.60 -3.72
N GLY A 159 -1.16 12.41 -3.75
CA GLY A 159 -0.43 11.14 -3.85
C GLY A 159 -1.31 10.01 -4.35
N TYR A 160 -0.68 8.95 -4.86
CA TYR A 160 -1.30 7.64 -5.02
C TYR A 160 -1.33 6.95 -3.66
N MET A 161 -2.52 6.64 -3.16
CA MET A 161 -2.73 6.09 -1.82
C MET A 161 -3.23 4.65 -1.89
N PHE A 162 -3.37 4.02 -0.73
CA PHE A 162 -3.88 2.66 -0.53
C PHE A 162 -2.92 1.50 -0.78
N ASN A 163 -1.66 1.70 -1.19
CA ASN A 163 -0.76 0.58 -1.55
C ASN A 163 -1.35 -0.38 -2.61
N MET A 164 -2.30 0.08 -3.44
CA MET A 164 -2.90 -0.72 -4.52
C MET A 164 -2.21 -0.45 -5.84
N MET A 165 -1.86 -1.51 -6.57
CA MET A 165 -1.25 -1.40 -7.89
C MET A 165 -1.38 -2.70 -8.69
N ILE A 166 -1.21 -2.61 -10.01
CA ILE A 166 -0.89 -3.75 -10.89
C ILE A 166 0.34 -3.31 -11.68
N ALA A 167 1.43 -4.06 -11.64
CA ALA A 167 2.69 -3.68 -12.25
C ALA A 167 3.31 -4.84 -13.01
N GLU A 168 4.02 -4.52 -14.08
CA GLU A 168 4.91 -5.46 -14.75
C GLU A 168 5.96 -5.99 -13.76
N TYR A 169 6.36 -7.24 -13.91
CA TYR A 169 7.22 -7.93 -12.93
C TYR A 169 8.52 -7.18 -12.65
N ASP A 170 9.25 -6.73 -13.67
CA ASP A 170 10.53 -6.04 -13.46
C ASP A 170 10.33 -4.73 -12.67
N PHE A 171 9.23 -4.03 -12.91
CA PHE A 171 8.89 -2.80 -12.21
C PHE A 171 8.51 -3.06 -10.75
N ILE A 172 7.67 -4.08 -10.48
CA ILE A 172 7.31 -4.44 -9.10
C ILE A 172 8.50 -4.98 -8.33
N ASN A 173 9.39 -5.72 -9.00
CA ASN A 173 10.60 -6.26 -8.40
C ASN A 173 11.55 -5.14 -7.96
N ALA A 174 11.78 -4.14 -8.82
CA ALA A 174 12.57 -2.97 -8.48
C ALA A 174 11.95 -2.14 -7.34
N TYR A 175 10.62 -1.97 -7.36
CA TYR A 175 9.91 -1.28 -6.28
C TYR A 175 10.00 -2.04 -4.95
N CYS A 176 9.67 -3.34 -4.95
CA CYS A 176 9.64 -4.15 -3.74
C CYS A 176 11.03 -4.28 -3.12
N SER A 177 12.07 -4.48 -3.95
CA SER A 177 13.46 -4.53 -3.48
C SER A 177 13.84 -3.27 -2.71
N TRP A 178 13.48 -2.09 -3.23
CA TRP A 178 13.77 -0.82 -2.57
C TRP A 178 12.88 -0.57 -1.35
N VAL A 179 11.56 -0.75 -1.48
CA VAL A 179 10.62 -0.33 -0.43
C VAL A 179 10.73 -1.21 0.81
N PHE A 180 10.89 -2.53 0.66
CA PHE A 180 11.01 -3.40 1.83
C PHE A 180 12.35 -3.18 2.54
N ASP A 181 13.44 -2.95 1.82
CA ASP A 181 14.74 -2.61 2.41
C ASP A 181 14.69 -1.31 3.23
N VAL A 182 13.98 -0.28 2.74
CA VAL A 182 13.75 0.96 3.53
C VAL A 182 12.84 0.69 4.72
N LEU A 183 11.72 0.00 4.52
CA LEU A 183 10.70 -0.17 5.55
C LEU A 183 11.18 -1.03 6.72
N PHE A 184 12.02 -2.05 6.50
CA PHE A 184 12.58 -2.85 7.58
C PHE A 184 13.53 -2.05 8.47
N ASP A 185 14.30 -1.12 7.90
CA ASP A 185 15.13 -0.22 8.68
C ASP A 185 14.31 0.80 9.45
N VAL A 186 13.26 1.36 8.83
CA VAL A 186 12.32 2.25 9.53
C VAL A 186 11.66 1.51 10.69
N PHE A 187 11.21 0.29 10.47
CA PHE A 187 10.60 -0.56 11.50
C PHE A 187 11.55 -0.81 12.68
N SER A 188 12.84 -1.04 12.41
CA SER A 188 13.85 -1.33 13.43
C SER A 188 14.33 -0.08 14.20
N ASN A 189 14.00 1.13 13.74
CA ASN A 189 14.45 2.40 14.33
C ASN A 189 13.33 3.20 15.01
N ILE A 190 12.16 2.59 15.23
CA ILE A 190 11.02 3.22 15.92
C ILE A 190 10.64 2.38 17.13
N ASP A 191 10.57 3.01 18.31
CA ASP A 191 10.00 2.38 19.50
C ASP A 191 8.47 2.48 19.46
N PHE A 192 7.82 1.33 19.33
CA PHE A 192 6.37 1.18 19.29
C PHE A 192 5.81 0.46 20.52
N SER A 193 6.58 0.36 21.61
CA SER A 193 6.17 -0.29 22.87
C SER A 193 4.84 0.26 23.42
N ASN A 194 4.60 1.56 23.27
CA ASN A 194 3.40 2.25 23.74
C ASN A 194 2.32 2.46 22.66
N TYR A 195 2.46 1.86 21.47
CA TYR A 195 1.51 2.08 20.38
C TYR A 195 0.25 1.25 20.56
N SER A 196 -0.91 1.88 20.36
CA SER A 196 -2.17 1.17 20.17
C SER A 196 -2.12 0.29 18.92
N VAL A 197 -3.07 -0.67 18.82
CA VAL A 197 -3.23 -1.52 17.62
C VAL A 197 -3.36 -0.68 16.35
N PHE A 198 -4.03 0.48 16.43
CA PHE A 198 -4.15 1.36 15.28
C PHE A 198 -2.81 2.01 14.92
N GLU A 199 -2.04 2.50 15.89
CA GLU A 199 -0.77 3.17 15.65
C GLU A 199 0.29 2.23 15.08
N LYS A 200 0.31 0.96 15.51
CA LYS A 200 1.24 -0.08 15.00
C LYS A 200 1.26 -0.21 13.49
N ARG A 201 0.15 0.10 12.81
CA ARG A 201 0.01 0.08 11.34
C ARG A 201 0.83 1.16 10.60
N PHE A 202 1.80 1.81 11.25
CA PHE A 202 2.53 2.94 10.70
C PHE A 202 3.37 2.60 9.47
N ILE A 203 3.95 1.39 9.40
CA ILE A 203 4.73 0.94 8.25
C ILE A 203 3.87 0.93 6.98
N GLY A 204 2.67 0.35 7.05
CA GLY A 204 1.70 0.38 5.94
C GLY A 204 1.29 1.79 5.52
N ARG A 205 1.35 2.78 6.42
CA ARG A 205 1.05 4.20 6.09
C ARG A 205 2.26 4.92 5.48
N VAL A 206 3.46 4.64 5.99
CA VAL A 206 4.71 5.19 5.45
C VAL A 206 4.93 4.67 4.03
N SER A 207 4.59 3.40 3.74
CA SER A 207 4.74 2.83 2.40
C SER A 207 3.92 3.55 1.33
N GLU A 208 2.71 4.03 1.67
CA GLU A 208 1.88 4.80 0.73
C GLU A 208 2.62 6.07 0.28
N LEU A 209 3.32 6.73 1.20
CA LEU A 209 4.14 7.90 0.89
C LEU A 209 5.38 7.51 0.10
N LEU A 210 6.06 6.43 0.49
CA LEU A 210 7.27 5.95 -0.18
C LEU A 210 7.03 5.47 -1.61
N PHE A 211 5.86 4.91 -1.91
CA PHE A 211 5.48 4.59 -3.28
C PHE A 211 5.55 5.82 -4.20
N ASN A 212 5.08 6.97 -3.72
CA ASN A 212 5.13 8.23 -4.47
C ASN A 212 6.55 8.75 -4.65
N VAL A 213 7.42 8.56 -3.64
CA VAL A 213 8.85 8.90 -3.70
C VAL A 213 9.55 8.06 -4.76
N TRP A 214 9.38 6.74 -4.68
CA TRP A 214 9.99 5.81 -5.61
C TRP A 214 9.48 6.01 -7.03
N LEU A 215 8.18 6.19 -7.23
CA LEU A 215 7.63 6.43 -8.56
C LEU A 215 8.16 7.73 -9.18
N ASN A 216 8.34 8.79 -8.39
CA ASN A 216 8.93 10.02 -8.92
C ASN A 216 10.38 9.79 -9.37
N LYS A 217 11.16 9.04 -8.59
CA LYS A 217 12.55 8.70 -8.92
C LYS A 217 12.63 7.78 -10.14
N ALA A 218 11.79 6.75 -10.21
CA ALA A 218 11.68 5.85 -11.36
C ALA A 218 11.35 6.59 -12.67
N ILE A 219 10.51 7.64 -12.62
CA ILE A 219 10.24 8.49 -13.78
C ILE A 219 11.45 9.35 -14.14
N GLU A 220 12.14 9.93 -13.15
CA GLU A 220 13.31 10.78 -13.36
C GLU A 220 14.50 9.99 -13.94
N ASP A 221 14.67 8.74 -13.52
CA ASP A 221 15.72 7.83 -14.00
C ASP A 221 15.34 7.13 -15.32
N GLY A 222 14.13 7.35 -15.83
CA GLY A 222 13.68 6.76 -17.09
C GLY A 222 13.29 5.28 -17.01
N LEU A 223 13.18 4.70 -15.81
CA LEU A 223 12.70 3.32 -15.60
C LEU A 223 11.26 3.15 -16.09
N ILE A 224 10.44 4.20 -15.97
CA ILE A 224 9.07 4.25 -16.48
C ILE A 224 8.73 5.63 -17.04
N LYS A 225 8.02 5.67 -18.16
CA LYS A 225 7.48 6.90 -18.74
C LYS A 225 6.09 7.17 -18.18
N LYS A 226 5.70 8.44 -18.08
CA LYS A 226 4.34 8.83 -17.67
C LYS A 226 3.24 8.20 -18.56
N SER A 227 3.52 7.95 -19.84
CA SER A 227 2.61 7.28 -20.77
C SER A 227 2.41 5.79 -20.49
N GLU A 228 3.30 5.17 -19.71
CA GLU A 228 3.23 3.76 -19.30
C GLU A 228 2.53 3.60 -17.94
N ILE A 229 1.97 4.68 -17.39
CA ILE A 229 1.23 4.70 -16.12
C ILE A 229 -0.24 4.97 -16.42
N MET A 230 -1.13 4.12 -15.92
CA MET A 230 -2.57 4.28 -16.05
C MET A 230 -3.24 4.41 -14.69
N GLU A 231 -4.04 5.46 -14.52
CA GLU A 231 -4.91 5.60 -13.35
C GLU A 231 -6.24 4.88 -13.60
N LEU A 232 -6.62 4.02 -12.67
CA LEU A 232 -7.88 3.30 -12.66
C LEU A 232 -8.82 3.84 -11.59
N ASP A 233 -10.11 3.75 -11.86
CA ASP A 233 -11.11 3.97 -10.83
C ASP A 233 -11.00 2.90 -9.74
N CYS A 234 -11.41 3.25 -8.53
CA CYS A 234 -11.48 2.33 -7.42
C CYS A 234 -12.88 2.43 -6.82
N ALA A 235 -13.54 1.29 -6.64
CA ALA A 235 -14.77 1.24 -5.88
C ALA A 235 -14.44 1.50 -4.40
N VAL A 236 -14.48 2.77 -4.00
CA VAL A 236 -14.24 3.19 -2.62
C VAL A 236 -15.56 3.66 -2.03
N GLU A 237 -16.08 2.90 -1.06
CA GLU A 237 -17.07 3.43 -0.14
C GLU A 237 -16.35 4.34 0.86
N GLU A 238 -16.60 5.64 0.79
CA GLU A 238 -16.13 6.61 1.79
C GLU A 238 -17.30 7.34 2.41
N ASN A 239 -17.37 7.32 3.74
CA ASN A 239 -18.34 8.11 4.47
C ASN A 239 -17.75 9.48 4.82
N MET A 240 -18.00 10.47 3.95
CA MET A 240 -17.50 11.84 4.13
C MET A 240 -18.02 12.52 5.40
N PHE A 241 -19.19 12.12 5.91
CA PHE A 241 -19.76 12.66 7.16
C PHE A 241 -18.93 12.29 8.39
N ILE A 242 -18.20 11.18 8.35
CA ILE A 242 -17.29 10.77 9.43
C ILE A 242 -15.89 11.34 9.18
N LYS A 243 -15.43 11.29 7.93
CA LYS A 243 -14.06 11.64 7.56
C LYS A 243 -13.75 13.13 7.73
N ILE A 244 -14.68 14.03 7.38
CA ILE A 244 -14.47 15.48 7.48
C ILE A 244 -14.33 15.94 8.95
N PRO A 245 -15.23 15.57 9.89
CA PRO A 245 -15.07 15.97 11.28
C PRO A 245 -13.79 15.44 11.92
N GLU A 246 -13.44 14.18 11.70
CA GLU A 246 -12.21 13.60 12.27
C GLU A 246 -10.96 14.29 11.72
N PHE A 247 -10.95 14.62 10.42
CA PHE A 247 -9.92 15.44 9.81
C PHE A 247 -9.77 16.83 10.47
N LEU A 248 -10.89 17.53 10.70
CA LEU A 248 -10.87 18.84 11.34
C LEU A 248 -10.38 18.77 12.79
N LYS A 249 -10.76 17.73 13.54
CA LYS A 249 -10.25 17.49 14.90
C LYS A 249 -8.75 17.23 14.89
N ALA A 250 -8.25 16.43 13.95
CA ALA A 250 -6.81 16.19 13.81
C ALA A 250 -6.03 17.47 13.49
N LYS A 251 -6.55 18.27 12.55
CA LYS A 251 -5.89 19.50 12.09
C LYS A 251 -5.90 20.62 13.13
N TYR A 252 -7.04 20.88 13.77
CA TYR A 252 -7.23 22.08 14.60
C TYR A 252 -7.23 21.80 16.10
N LEU A 253 -7.50 20.56 16.53
CA LEU A 253 -7.57 20.18 17.96
C LEU A 253 -6.44 19.22 18.36
N GLY A 254 -5.52 18.88 17.45
CA GLY A 254 -4.41 17.97 17.72
C GLY A 254 -4.81 16.51 17.99
N LYS A 255 -6.07 16.13 17.75
CA LYS A 255 -6.57 14.79 18.03
C LYS A 255 -6.19 13.80 16.92
N LYS A 256 -5.22 12.93 17.17
CA LYS A 256 -4.79 11.88 16.22
C LYS A 256 -5.94 10.90 15.90
N TYR A 257 -5.83 10.25 14.74
CA TYR A 257 -6.81 9.24 14.34
C TYR A 257 -6.69 7.98 15.20
N GLY A 258 -7.84 7.40 15.57
CA GLY A 258 -7.92 6.09 16.22
C GLY A 258 -8.44 4.97 15.30
N SER A 259 -8.88 5.30 14.09
CA SER A 259 -9.45 4.34 13.12
C SER A 259 -9.24 4.81 11.67
N SER A 260 -9.40 3.89 10.73
CA SER A 260 -9.40 4.19 9.29
C SER A 260 -10.83 4.55 8.83
N PHE A 261 -10.95 5.53 7.93
CA PHE A 261 -12.23 5.99 7.37
C PHE A 261 -12.27 5.79 5.84
#